data_AF-A0A964XVZ9-F1
#
_entry.id   AF-A0A964XVZ9-F1
#
_cell.length_a   1.000
_cell.length_b   1.000
_cell.length_c   1.000
_cell.angle_alpha   90.00
_cell.angle_beta   90.00
_cell.angle_gamma   90.00
#
_symmetry.space_group_name_H-M   'P 1'
#
loop_
_entity.id
_entity.type
_entity.pdbx_description
1 polymer ?
#
loop_
_entity_poly.entity_id
_entity_poly.type
_entity_poly.pdbx_seq_one_letter_code
_entity_poly.pdbx_strand_id
1 'polypeptide(L)'
;MQQIAIPCLFMRGGTSKGPFFNEADLPADTTARDRVLLAAMGSPDRRQIDGLGGAHPLTSKVAIVRRSAQPGVDLDFLFAQLQPD
;
A
#
# COMPACT_ATOMS: atom_id res chain seq x y z
N MET A 1 -3.92 10.21 -20.27
CA MET A 1 -4.83 10.12 -19.10
C MET A 1 -4.20 10.88 -17.95
N GLN A 2 -5.01 11.53 -17.12
CA GLN A 2 -4.53 12.25 -15.94
C GLN A 2 -4.31 11.26 -14.81
N GLN A 3 -3.13 11.29 -14.18
CA GLN A 3 -2.85 10.51 -12.98
C GLN A 3 -3.33 11.26 -11.73
N ILE A 4 -3.69 10.52 -10.68
CA ILE A 4 -4.03 11.06 -9.37
C ILE A 4 -2.83 10.83 -8.45
N ALA A 5 -2.26 11.90 -7.88
CA ALA A 5 -1.20 11.78 -6.90
C ALA A 5 -1.78 11.41 -5.54
N ILE A 6 -1.23 10.37 -4.92
CA ILE A 6 -1.54 9.97 -3.54
C ILE A 6 -0.22 9.96 -2.76
N PRO A 7 -0.10 10.73 -1.67
CA PRO A 7 1.10 10.74 -0.85
C PRO A 7 1.43 9.35 -0.29
N CYS A 8 2.70 8.96 -0.36
CA CYS A 8 3.20 7.77 0.33
C CYS A 8 4.67 7.93 0.71
N LEU A 9 5.12 7.11 1.66
CA LEU A 9 6.54 6.91 1.94
C LEU A 9 6.94 5.53 1.43
N PHE A 10 7.91 5.45 0.53
CA PHE A 10 8.45 4.17 0.06
C PHE A 10 9.66 3.79 0.91
N MET A 11 9.52 2.73 1.71
CA MET A 11 10.48 2.44 2.77
C MET A 11 10.90 0.97 2.76
N ARG A 12 12.15 0.73 3.19
CA ARG A 12 12.61 -0.59 3.61
C ARG A 12 12.30 -0.77 5.09
N GLY A 13 11.56 -1.83 5.44
CA GLY A 13 11.30 -2.27 6.81
C GLY A 13 11.89 -3.66 7.03
N GLY A 14 12.96 -3.76 7.82
CA GLY A 14 13.71 -5.02 7.94
C GLY A 14 14.18 -5.52 6.58
N THR A 15 13.86 -6.76 6.22
CA THR A 15 14.21 -7.37 4.92
C THR A 15 13.14 -7.19 3.84
N SER A 16 12.08 -6.41 4.11
CA SER A 16 10.98 -6.13 3.18
C SER A 16 10.96 -4.66 2.74
N LYS A 17 10.22 -4.36 1.66
CA LYS A 17 10.06 -3.01 1.12
C LYS A 17 8.63 -2.81 0.61
N GLY A 18 8.09 -1.61 0.77
CA GLY A 18 6.75 -1.26 0.30
C GLY A 18 6.38 0.20 0.60
N PRO A 19 5.33 0.73 -0.03
CA PRO A 19 4.79 2.03 0.31
C PRO A 19 3.99 1.99 1.62
N PHE A 20 4.08 3.09 2.36
CA PHE A 20 3.32 3.40 3.56
C PHE A 20 2.39 4.56 3.22
N PHE A 21 1.09 4.35 3.38
CA PHE A 21 0.05 5.35 3.16
C PHE A 21 -0.58 5.78 4.48
N ASN A 22 -0.95 7.05 4.58
CA ASN A 22 -1.88 7.51 5.60
C ASN A 22 -3.29 7.10 5.17
N GLU A 23 -4.09 6.52 6.08
CA GLU A 23 -5.47 6.08 5.76
C GLU A 23 -6.31 7.22 5.19
N ALA A 24 -6.13 8.44 5.70
CA ALA A 24 -6.90 9.61 5.28
C ALA A 24 -6.65 10.04 3.82
N ASP A 25 -5.55 9.59 3.21
CA ASP A 25 -5.20 9.89 1.81
C ASP A 25 -5.74 8.82 0.83
N LEU A 26 -6.35 7.75 1.35
CA LEU A 26 -6.93 6.65 0.57
C LEU A 26 -8.46 6.73 0.55
N PRO A 27 -9.11 6.08 -0.43
CA PRO A 27 -10.56 5.92 -0.40
C PRO A 27 -11.03 5.22 0.88
N ALA A 28 -12.11 5.74 1.49
CA ALA A 28 -12.73 5.11 2.65
C ALA A 28 -13.46 3.79 2.30
N ASP A 29 -13.97 3.68 1.06
CA ASP A 29 -14.54 2.43 0.55
C ASP A 29 -13.41 1.40 0.30
N THR A 30 -13.52 0.25 0.96
CA THR A 30 -12.51 -0.82 0.87
C THR A 30 -12.31 -1.30 -0.57
N THR A 31 -13.37 -1.43 -1.37
CA THR A 31 -13.24 -1.91 -2.76
C THR A 31 -12.49 -0.91 -3.64
N ALA A 32 -12.77 0.38 -3.48
CA ALA A 32 -12.04 1.45 -4.14
C ALA A 32 -10.58 1.52 -3.67
N ARG A 33 -10.34 1.38 -2.36
CA ARG A 33 -8.99 1.34 -1.79
C ARG A 33 -8.19 0.18 -2.36
N ASP A 34 -8.74 -1.02 -2.39
CA ASP A 34 -8.04 -2.21 -2.89
C ASP A 34 -7.65 -2.03 -4.36
N ARG A 35 -8.53 -1.44 -5.19
CA ARG A 35 -8.18 -1.07 -6.58
C ARG A 35 -7.05 -0.04 -6.66
N VAL A 36 -7.03 0.95 -5.77
CA VAL A 36 -5.93 1.93 -5.69
C VAL A 36 -4.62 1.25 -5.31
N LEU A 37 -4.64 0.36 -4.31
CA LEU A 37 -3.42 -0.36 -3.88
C LEU A 37 -2.90 -1.27 -4.98
N LEU A 38 -3.77 -2.03 -5.64
CA LEU A 38 -3.41 -2.88 -6.76
C LEU A 38 -2.79 -2.07 -7.90
N ALA A 39 -3.41 -0.95 -8.29
CA ALA A 39 -2.87 -0.05 -9.31
C ALA A 39 -1.51 0.53 -8.88
N ALA A 40 -1.37 0.99 -7.63
CA ALA A 40 -0.11 1.55 -7.13
C ALA A 40 1.02 0.51 -7.12
N MET A 41 0.70 -0.76 -6.88
CA MET A 41 1.69 -1.85 -6.89
C MET A 41 1.89 -2.48 -8.27
N GLY A 42 1.10 -2.10 -9.28
CA GLY A 42 1.18 -2.66 -10.63
C GLY A 42 0.60 -4.07 -10.74
N SER A 43 -0.41 -4.40 -9.93
CA SER A 43 -1.09 -5.70 -9.94
C SER A 43 -2.49 -5.61 -10.57
N PRO A 44 -2.98 -6.66 -11.27
CA PRO A 44 -2.27 -7.91 -11.56
C PRO A 44 -1.29 -7.77 -12.74
N ASP A 45 -0.02 -8.03 -12.49
CA ASP A 45 1.05 -8.27 -13.47
C ASP A 45 2.17 -9.00 -12.74
N ARG A 46 2.58 -10.17 -13.23
CA ARG A 46 3.69 -10.96 -12.67
C ARG A 46 5.00 -10.17 -12.58
N ARG A 47 5.15 -9.11 -13.39
CA ARG A 47 6.34 -8.25 -13.40
C ARG A 47 6.17 -6.99 -12.56
N GLN A 48 4.93 -6.60 -12.24
CA GLN A 48 4.59 -5.33 -11.58
C GLN A 48 5.29 -4.11 -12.22
N ILE A 49 5.50 -4.15 -13.55
CA ILE A 49 6.40 -3.18 -14.23
C ILE A 49 5.81 -1.77 -14.27
N ASP A 50 4.49 -1.66 -14.15
CA ASP A 50 3.74 -0.40 -14.16
C ASP A 50 3.29 0.01 -12.73
N GLY A 51 4.12 -0.28 -11.73
CA GLY A 51 3.85 0.08 -10.34
C GLY A 51 5.08 0.01 -9.43
N LEU A 52 4.84 0.18 -8.12
CA LEU A 52 5.89 0.17 -7.09
C LEU A 52 6.30 -1.24 -6.65
N GLY A 53 5.55 -2.26 -7.06
CA GLY A 53 5.82 -3.65 -6.73
C GLY A 53 7.11 -4.15 -7.35
N GLY A 54 7.81 -5.05 -6.64
CA GLY A 54 9.07 -5.60 -7.09
C GLY A 54 8.99 -7.04 -7.60
N ALA A 55 7.81 -7.52 -8.01
CA ALA A 55 7.57 -8.88 -8.51
C ALA A 55 8.05 -10.01 -7.56
N HIS A 56 8.10 -9.72 -6.26
CA HIS A 56 8.54 -10.66 -5.24
C HIS A 56 7.73 -10.43 -3.95
N PRO A 57 7.36 -11.47 -3.18
CA PRO A 57 6.52 -11.29 -1.98
C PRO A 57 7.08 -10.30 -0.95
N LEU A 58 8.42 -10.18 -0.86
CA LEU A 58 9.11 -9.23 0.05
C LEU A 58 9.04 -7.76 -0.41
N THR A 59 8.65 -7.52 -1.66
CA THR A 59 8.58 -6.19 -2.29
C THR A 59 7.19 -5.88 -2.87
N SER A 60 6.19 -6.71 -2.56
CA SER A 60 4.78 -6.51 -2.93
C SER A 60 3.91 -6.41 -1.67
N LYS A 61 4.17 -5.38 -0.88
CA LYS A 61 3.57 -5.14 0.43
C LYS A 61 3.15 -3.69 0.54
N VAL A 62 2.03 -3.43 1.21
CA VAL A 62 1.57 -2.08 1.54
C VAL A 62 1.33 -2.00 3.05
N ALA A 63 1.69 -0.88 3.64
CA ALA A 63 1.27 -0.48 4.97
C ALA A 63 0.29 0.68 4.90
N ILE A 64 -0.81 0.60 5.64
CA ILE A 64 -1.75 1.71 5.85
C ILE A 64 -1.71 2.05 7.33
N VAL A 65 -1.49 3.33 7.63
CA VAL A 65 -1.35 3.82 9.00
C VAL A 65 -2.34 4.94 9.30
N ARG A 66 -2.76 5.01 10.57
CA ARG A 66 -3.55 6.13 11.11
C ARG A 66 -3.31 6.25 12.60
N ARG A 67 -3.67 7.40 13.20
CA ARG A 67 -3.77 7.51 14.66
C ARG A 67 -4.81 6.53 15.18
N SER A 68 -4.48 5.76 16.21
CA SER A 68 -5.44 4.82 16.79
C SER A 68 -6.51 5.57 17.60
N ALA A 69 -7.71 5.01 17.63
CA ALA A 69 -8.76 5.42 18.56
C ALA A 69 -8.74 4.60 19.87
N GLN A 70 -7.89 3.56 19.95
CA GLN A 70 -7.77 2.69 21.12
C GLN A 70 -6.96 3.40 22.23
N PRO A 71 -7.48 3.52 23.46
CA PRO A 71 -6.73 4.13 24.56
C PRO A 71 -5.40 3.42 24.81
N GLY A 72 -4.31 4.18 24.87
CA GLY A 72 -2.96 3.65 25.08
C GLY A 72 -2.27 3.08 23.83
N VAL A 73 -2.90 3.18 22.66
CA VAL A 73 -2.30 2.83 21.37
C VAL A 73 -2.12 4.10 20.55
N ASP A 74 -0.91 4.38 20.08
CA ASP A 74 -0.65 5.60 19.30
C ASP A 74 -1.07 5.46 17.82
N LEU A 75 -0.98 4.25 17.27
CA LEU A 75 -1.05 3.99 15.84
C LEU A 75 -1.79 2.68 15.53
N ASP A 76 -2.74 2.74 14.59
CA ASP A 76 -3.23 1.54 13.92
C ASP A 76 -2.37 1.28 12.68
N PHE A 77 -1.95 0.04 12.51
CA PHE A 77 -1.15 -0.41 11.37
C PHE A 77 -1.87 -1.56 10.67
N LEU A 78 -2.29 -1.33 9.43
CA LEU A 78 -2.89 -2.35 8.57
C LEU A 78 -1.88 -2.79 7.51
N PHE A 79 -1.58 -4.08 7.51
CA PHE A 79 -0.73 -4.73 6.50
C PHE A 79 -1.57 -5.29 5.36
N ALA A 80 -1.13 -5.07 4.12
CA ALA A 80 -1.67 -5.72 2.94
C ALA A 80 -0.55 -6.40 2.13
N GLN A 81 -0.74 -7.69 1.84
CA GLN A 81 0.07 -8.43 0.87
C GLN A 81 -0.62 -8.37 -0.48
N LEU A 82 0.06 -7.85 -1.50
CA LEU A 82 -0.51 -7.76 -2.85
C LEU A 82 0.08 -8.88 -3.69
N GLN A 83 -0.79 -9.68 -4.29
CA GLN A 83 -0.35 -10.73 -5.20
C GLN A 83 -0.16 -10.15 -6.61
N PRO A 84 0.91 -10.54 -7.32
CA PRO A 84 1.10 -10.16 -8.72
C PRO A 84 0.07 -10.77 -9.69
N ASP A 85 -0.64 -11.81 -9.27
CA ASP A 85 -1.61 -12.60 -10.03
C ASP A 85 -3.07 -12.43 -9.57
#